data_AF-A0A7W4HKA1-F1
#
_entry.id   AF-A0A7W4HKA1-F1
#
_cell.length_a   1.000
_cell.length_b   1.000
_cell.length_c   1.000
_cell.angle_alpha   90.00
_cell.angle_beta   90.00
_cell.angle_gamma   90.00
#
_symmetry.space_group_name_H-M   'P 1'
#
loop_
_entity.id
_entity.type
_entity.pdbx_description
1 polymer ?
#
loop_
_entity_poly.entity_id
_entity_poly.type
_entity_poly.pdbx_seq_one_letter_code
_entity_poly.pdbx_strand_id
1 'polypeptide(L)'
;MDYLHVKEPGNLTEIQRRLLATYRVFSNFCRSHGLTFAAAGGTKIGAVLWQGFIPWDDDIDIVMPWRDYQRLGELMMKRSPRGHAWFDGVSARHSDQLVGKFHDERTMFTSYNLLPFPESFTGVFVDVFPVIGVPAEATERELFVQEILELRGRLDRKRLFDDGEESTRELVQQLYELMNRYDPEVTGWSANVANPHKECFLTQEQWDSEEMAFEDALIPVPREYDKQLKQQYTTYSKDWQWPKDQKIRTHEDFALVDLRRSCRKYALAIAGHPLPGIFIKKYTSAMQRVVKNLGQTMFEVGDVRDAAQQKLDATLLARDTLEQELAAVKQANDTLQDKQQETQQRLSETVEHLKNIETRYNQMQESLSWKVTKPLRVFNKAADRSDNNKE
;
A
#
# COMPACT_ATOMS: atom_id res chain seq x y z
N MET A 1 8.07 -16.04 45.41
CA MET A 1 9.05 -16.48 44.39
C MET A 1 8.40 -17.32 43.28
N ASP A 2 7.21 -17.91 43.47
CA ASP A 2 6.60 -18.84 42.49
C ASP A 2 5.82 -18.23 41.32
N TYR A 3 5.72 -16.90 41.20
CA TYR A 3 4.99 -16.25 40.09
C TYR A 3 5.81 -16.10 38.81
N LEU A 4 7.12 -16.39 38.85
CA LEU A 4 8.05 -16.20 37.73
C LEU A 4 8.56 -17.53 37.13
N HIS A 5 8.11 -18.68 37.65
CA HIS A 5 8.27 -19.99 37.02
C HIS A 5 7.05 -20.34 36.17
N VAL A 6 6.63 -19.46 35.25
CA VAL A 6 5.55 -19.76 34.32
C VAL A 6 6.10 -19.76 32.89
N LYS A 7 6.69 -20.90 32.52
CA LYS A 7 6.68 -21.39 31.14
C LYS A 7 5.79 -22.62 31.12
N GLU A 8 4.47 -22.41 31.17
CA GLU A 8 3.58 -23.34 30.49
C GLU A 8 3.25 -22.65 29.16
N PRO A 9 4.03 -22.87 28.08
CA PRO A 9 3.57 -22.47 26.77
C PRO A 9 2.18 -23.06 26.53
N GLY A 10 1.26 -22.25 25.99
CA GLY A 10 0.06 -22.82 25.39
C GLY A 10 0.49 -23.84 24.34
N ASN A 11 -0.23 -24.95 24.21
CA ASN A 11 -0.16 -25.68 22.96
C ASN A 11 -0.90 -24.81 21.95
N LEU A 12 -0.31 -24.49 20.79
CA LEU A 12 -0.94 -23.72 19.72
C LEU A 12 -2.39 -24.12 19.46
N THR A 13 -2.68 -25.43 19.44
CA THR A 13 -4.05 -25.94 19.28
C THR A 13 -5.01 -25.49 20.40
N GLU A 14 -4.53 -25.36 21.63
CA GLU A 14 -5.31 -24.82 22.76
C GLU A 14 -5.52 -23.31 22.63
N ILE A 15 -4.51 -22.57 22.15
CA ILE A 15 -4.62 -21.14 21.88
C ILE A 15 -5.67 -20.91 20.79
N GLN A 16 -5.58 -21.60 19.66
CA GLN A 16 -6.56 -21.56 18.57
C GLN A 16 -7.98 -21.89 19.06
N ARG A 17 -8.13 -22.91 19.91
CA ARG A 17 -9.43 -23.23 20.53
C ARG A 17 -9.95 -22.08 21.40
N ARG A 18 -9.07 -21.44 22.17
CA ARG A 18 -9.44 -20.29 23.01
C ARG A 18 -9.79 -19.06 22.16
N LEU A 19 -9.00 -18.76 21.13
CA LEU A 19 -9.25 -17.71 20.15
C LEU A 19 -10.61 -17.89 19.49
N LEU A 20 -10.90 -19.09 19.00
CA LEU A 20 -12.18 -19.42 18.39
C LEU A 20 -13.36 -19.24 19.36
N ALA A 21 -13.19 -19.63 20.62
CA ALA A 21 -14.20 -19.40 21.66
C ALA A 21 -14.43 -17.90 21.93
N THR A 22 -13.36 -17.10 22.02
CA THR A 22 -13.41 -15.64 22.14
C THR A 22 -14.10 -15.01 20.93
N TYR A 23 -13.74 -15.44 19.72
CA TYR A 23 -14.33 -15.01 18.47
C TYR A 23 -15.83 -15.29 18.38
N ARG A 24 -16.30 -16.47 18.82
CA ARG A 24 -17.75 -16.74 18.84
C ARG A 24 -18.51 -15.76 19.73
N VAL A 25 -17.94 -15.38 20.87
CA VAL A 25 -18.56 -14.37 21.76
C VAL A 25 -18.57 -13.00 21.08
N PHE A 26 -17.46 -12.60 20.45
CA PHE A 26 -17.36 -11.37 19.66
C PHE A 26 -18.39 -11.32 18.52
N SER A 27 -18.37 -12.34 17.65
CA SER A 27 -19.25 -12.46 16.47
C SER A 27 -20.73 -12.42 16.88
N ASN A 28 -21.12 -13.16 17.92
CA ASN A 28 -22.50 -13.12 18.45
C ASN A 28 -22.85 -11.73 18.99
N PHE A 29 -21.94 -11.08 19.71
CA PHE A 29 -22.16 -9.73 20.21
C PHE A 29 -22.37 -8.74 19.06
N CYS A 30 -21.47 -8.71 18.08
CA CYS A 30 -21.56 -7.84 16.91
C CYS A 30 -22.86 -8.07 16.13
N ARG A 31 -23.19 -9.32 15.81
CA ARG A 31 -24.44 -9.67 15.09
C ARG A 31 -25.69 -9.23 15.86
N SER A 32 -25.74 -9.44 17.18
CA SER A 32 -26.89 -9.05 18.00
C SER A 32 -27.10 -7.53 18.10
N HIS A 33 -26.07 -6.73 17.84
CA HIS A 33 -26.14 -5.26 17.85
C HIS A 33 -26.15 -4.64 16.45
N GLY A 34 -26.11 -5.47 15.40
CA GLY A 34 -26.02 -5.01 14.02
C GLY A 34 -24.72 -4.26 13.73
N LEU A 35 -23.59 -4.76 14.22
CA LEU A 35 -22.25 -4.26 13.90
C LEU A 35 -21.66 -5.06 12.74
N THR A 36 -21.16 -4.37 11.74
CA THR A 36 -20.53 -4.94 10.54
C THR A 36 -19.07 -5.26 10.81
N PHE A 37 -18.59 -6.41 10.35
CA PHE A 37 -17.18 -6.77 10.42
C PHE A 37 -16.85 -7.82 9.36
N ALA A 38 -15.56 -7.97 9.03
CA ALA A 38 -15.07 -8.98 8.09
C ALA A 38 -13.68 -9.48 8.49
N ALA A 39 -13.32 -10.70 8.10
CA ALA A 39 -11.96 -11.24 8.29
C ALA A 39 -10.91 -10.34 7.62
N ALA A 40 -9.75 -10.19 8.25
CA ALA A 40 -8.62 -9.44 7.73
C ALA A 40 -7.35 -10.31 7.64
N GLY A 41 -6.34 -9.83 6.90
CA GLY A 41 -5.00 -10.40 6.86
C GLY A 41 -4.92 -11.94 6.82
N GLY A 42 -4.17 -12.51 7.78
CA GLY A 42 -3.95 -13.96 7.91
C GLY A 42 -5.23 -14.74 8.17
N THR A 43 -6.14 -14.20 8.98
CA THR A 43 -7.46 -14.82 9.24
C THR A 43 -8.28 -14.96 7.95
N LYS A 44 -8.25 -13.96 7.06
CA LYS A 44 -8.90 -14.02 5.75
C LYS A 44 -8.30 -15.13 4.87
N ILE A 45 -6.97 -15.24 4.84
CA ILE A 45 -6.27 -16.31 4.11
C ILE A 45 -6.66 -17.69 4.68
N GLY A 46 -6.66 -17.82 6.01
CA GLY A 46 -7.04 -19.03 6.73
C GLY A 46 -8.45 -19.51 6.37
N ALA A 47 -9.43 -18.61 6.40
CA ALA A 47 -10.81 -18.93 6.02
C ALA A 47 -10.90 -19.47 4.57
N VAL A 48 -10.15 -18.88 3.64
CA VAL A 48 -10.20 -19.26 2.22
C VAL A 48 -9.50 -20.58 1.93
N LEU A 49 -8.30 -20.78 2.47
CA LEU A 49 -7.44 -21.91 2.10
C LEU A 49 -7.54 -23.11 3.07
N TRP A 50 -7.81 -22.86 4.35
CA TRP A 50 -7.89 -23.88 5.39
C TRP A 50 -9.29 -24.07 5.97
N GLN A 51 -10.25 -23.19 5.64
CA GLN A 51 -11.56 -23.14 6.30
C GLN A 51 -11.41 -23.02 7.82
N GLY A 52 -10.41 -22.27 8.28
CA GLY A 52 -9.98 -22.24 9.67
C GLY A 52 -8.68 -21.47 9.86
N PHE A 53 -7.97 -21.71 10.94
CA PHE A 53 -6.67 -21.08 11.15
C PHE A 53 -5.65 -21.55 10.11
N ILE A 54 -4.72 -20.67 9.76
CA ILE A 54 -3.48 -21.16 9.16
C ILE A 54 -2.76 -22.00 10.24
N PRO A 55 -2.16 -23.17 9.93
CA PRO A 55 -1.75 -24.15 10.96
C PRO A 55 -0.75 -23.66 12.02
N TRP A 56 -0.04 -22.56 11.74
CA TRP A 56 0.95 -21.93 12.64
C TRP A 56 0.50 -20.57 13.17
N ASP A 57 -0.75 -20.18 12.92
CA ASP A 57 -1.30 -18.87 13.25
C ASP A 57 -1.95 -18.89 14.63
N ASP A 58 -1.78 -17.82 15.39
CA ASP A 58 -2.15 -17.71 16.80
C ASP A 58 -2.84 -16.40 17.16
N ASP A 59 -3.48 -15.77 16.19
CA ASP A 59 -4.38 -14.63 16.36
C ASP A 59 -5.64 -14.75 15.47
N ILE A 60 -6.57 -13.80 15.66
CA ILE A 60 -7.72 -13.59 14.79
C ILE A 60 -7.81 -12.09 14.51
N ASP A 61 -7.72 -11.72 13.24
CA ASP A 61 -7.76 -10.36 12.75
C ASP A 61 -9.09 -10.07 12.05
N ILE A 62 -9.73 -8.98 12.46
CA ILE A 62 -11.01 -8.54 11.91
C ILE A 62 -10.95 -7.05 11.59
N VAL A 63 -11.53 -6.66 10.46
CA VAL A 63 -11.78 -5.26 10.12
C VAL A 63 -13.23 -4.87 10.38
N MET A 64 -13.43 -3.63 10.80
CA MET A 64 -14.74 -3.06 11.15
C MET A 64 -14.85 -1.61 10.64
N PRO A 65 -16.00 -1.16 10.09
CA PRO A 65 -16.17 0.25 9.73
C PRO A 65 -15.94 1.14 10.95
N TRP A 66 -15.28 2.28 10.78
CA TRP A 66 -14.95 3.18 11.89
C TRP A 66 -16.16 3.56 12.76
N ARG A 67 -17.32 3.82 12.14
CA ARG A 67 -18.58 4.08 12.85
C ARG A 67 -18.98 2.92 13.78
N ASP A 68 -18.89 1.69 13.29
CA ASP A 68 -19.20 0.49 14.07
C ASP A 68 -18.14 0.20 15.13
N TYR A 69 -16.87 0.52 14.87
CA TYR A 69 -15.78 0.41 15.84
C TYR A 69 -16.01 1.34 17.04
N GLN A 70 -16.38 2.60 16.79
CA GLN A 70 -16.73 3.54 17.86
C GLN A 70 -17.94 3.04 18.67
N ARG A 71 -18.99 2.58 17.97
CA ARG A 71 -20.18 2.02 18.60
C ARG A 71 -19.88 0.76 19.42
N LEU A 72 -18.99 -0.10 18.95
CA LEU A 72 -18.50 -1.27 19.68
C LEU A 72 -17.88 -0.84 21.01
N GLY A 73 -16.96 0.13 21.00
CA GLY A 73 -16.33 0.68 22.21
C GLY A 73 -17.35 1.22 23.21
N GLU A 74 -18.33 2.00 22.75
CA GLU A 74 -19.42 2.51 23.60
C GLU A 74 -20.26 1.40 24.23
N LEU A 75 -20.62 0.38 23.44
CA LEU A 75 -21.41 -0.76 23.91
C LEU A 75 -20.62 -1.59 24.94
N MET A 76 -19.33 -1.82 24.70
CA MET A 76 -18.46 -2.55 25.61
C MET A 76 -18.26 -1.80 26.94
N MET A 77 -18.07 -0.48 26.91
CA MET A 77 -18.00 0.34 28.13
C MET A 77 -19.28 0.25 28.98
N LYS A 78 -20.45 0.14 28.34
CA LYS A 78 -21.73 -0.03 29.05
C LYS A 78 -21.87 -1.42 29.63
N ARG A 79 -21.60 -2.46 28.83
CA ARG A 79 -21.74 -3.86 29.24
C ARG A 79 -21.00 -4.82 28.32
N SER A 80 -19.80 -5.23 28.73
CA SER A 80 -19.10 -6.35 28.10
C SER A 80 -19.81 -7.70 28.35
N PRO A 81 -19.71 -8.65 27.40
CA PRO A 81 -20.05 -10.05 27.65
C PRO A 81 -19.28 -10.62 28.85
N ARG A 82 -19.91 -11.52 29.61
CA ARG A 82 -19.30 -12.11 30.81
C ARG A 82 -17.98 -12.81 30.45
N GLY A 83 -16.93 -12.56 31.23
CA GLY A 83 -15.62 -13.18 31.02
C GLY A 83 -14.81 -12.51 29.90
N HIS A 84 -15.28 -11.40 29.35
CA HIS A 84 -14.62 -10.71 28.23
C HIS A 84 -14.54 -9.22 28.48
N ALA A 85 -13.53 -8.57 27.90
CA ALA A 85 -13.33 -7.14 28.01
C ALA A 85 -12.85 -6.56 26.67
N TRP A 86 -13.02 -5.24 26.56
CA TRP A 86 -12.55 -4.43 25.45
C TRP A 86 -11.33 -3.64 25.89
N PHE A 87 -10.31 -3.61 25.03
CA PHE A 87 -9.08 -2.89 25.25
C PHE A 87 -8.73 -2.09 23.99
N ASP A 88 -8.75 -0.77 24.06
CA ASP A 88 -8.51 0.13 22.91
C ASP A 88 -7.10 0.76 22.92
N GLY A 89 -6.29 0.45 23.92
CA GLY A 89 -4.94 1.00 24.09
C GLY A 89 -4.88 2.49 24.44
N VAL A 90 -5.98 3.25 24.34
CA VAL A 90 -6.00 4.71 24.53
C VAL A 90 -5.61 5.07 25.97
N SER A 91 -6.10 4.31 26.94
CA SER A 91 -5.75 4.49 28.36
C SER A 91 -4.42 3.83 28.77
N ALA A 92 -3.78 3.08 27.86
CA ALA A 92 -2.58 2.31 28.13
C ALA A 92 -1.42 2.83 27.29
N ARG A 93 -0.61 3.72 27.89
CA ARG A 93 0.49 4.44 27.22
C ARG A 93 1.43 3.55 26.38
N HIS A 94 1.69 2.32 26.82
CA HIS A 94 2.63 1.41 26.16
C HIS A 94 1.97 0.46 25.16
N SER A 95 0.66 0.62 24.91
CA SER A 95 -0.10 -0.20 23.97
C SER A 95 -0.26 0.45 22.60
N ASP A 96 -0.51 -0.38 21.60
CA ASP A 96 -0.98 0.09 20.30
C ASP A 96 -2.37 0.72 20.46
N GLN A 97 -2.57 1.89 19.87
CA GLN A 97 -3.79 2.70 20.00
C GLN A 97 -4.62 2.72 18.72
N LEU A 98 -4.18 1.99 17.69
CA LEU A 98 -4.86 1.86 16.40
C LEU A 98 -5.75 0.63 16.31
N VAL A 99 -5.59 -0.31 17.24
CA VAL A 99 -6.22 -1.62 17.20
C VAL A 99 -6.92 -1.88 18.51
N GLY A 100 -8.20 -2.27 18.41
CA GLY A 100 -8.97 -2.68 19.56
C GLY A 100 -8.87 -4.18 19.76
N LYS A 101 -8.75 -4.61 21.02
CA LYS A 101 -8.68 -6.02 21.42
C LYS A 101 -9.93 -6.40 22.18
N PHE A 102 -10.72 -7.32 21.64
CA PHE A 102 -11.75 -8.02 22.39
C PHE A 102 -11.19 -9.32 22.95
N HIS A 103 -11.09 -9.46 24.27
CA HIS A 103 -10.29 -10.53 24.87
C HIS A 103 -10.97 -11.28 26.02
N ASP A 104 -10.57 -12.54 26.25
CA ASP A 104 -11.01 -13.36 27.38
C ASP A 104 -10.24 -12.99 28.66
N GLU A 105 -10.91 -12.31 29.60
CA GLU A 105 -10.30 -11.80 30.84
C GLU A 105 -9.82 -12.90 31.80
N ARG A 106 -10.21 -14.16 31.56
CA ARG A 106 -9.82 -15.33 32.36
C ARG A 106 -8.47 -15.90 31.96
N THR A 107 -7.87 -15.36 30.90
CA THR A 107 -6.58 -15.77 30.34
C THR A 107 -5.58 -14.62 30.38
N MET A 108 -4.32 -14.91 30.06
CA MET A 108 -3.21 -13.96 29.97
C MET A 108 -2.59 -14.07 28.58
N PHE A 109 -2.41 -12.92 27.94
CA PHE A 109 -1.59 -12.76 26.74
C PHE A 109 -0.87 -11.41 26.81
N THR A 110 0.46 -11.43 26.74
CA THR A 110 1.24 -10.20 26.52
C THR A 110 2.56 -10.52 25.84
N SER A 111 2.94 -9.70 24.88
CA SER A 111 4.30 -9.75 24.32
C SER A 111 5.34 -9.42 25.41
N TYR A 112 6.52 -10.03 25.33
CA TYR A 112 7.56 -9.89 26.36
C TYR A 112 8.06 -8.46 26.54
N ASN A 113 8.03 -7.66 25.48
CA ASN A 113 8.32 -6.23 25.54
C ASN A 113 7.29 -5.42 26.35
N LEU A 114 6.07 -5.95 26.53
CA LEU A 114 5.00 -5.32 27.30
C LEU A 114 4.89 -5.83 28.73
N LEU A 115 5.60 -6.90 29.12
CA LEU A 115 5.64 -7.41 30.49
C LEU A 115 5.90 -6.36 31.58
N PRO A 116 6.73 -5.31 31.37
CA PRO A 116 6.93 -4.27 32.36
C PRO A 116 5.74 -3.31 32.56
N PHE A 117 4.70 -3.42 31.74
CA PHE A 117 3.59 -2.47 31.63
C PHE A 117 2.24 -3.17 31.85
N PRO A 118 1.86 -3.46 33.12
CA PRO A 118 0.63 -4.16 33.45
C PRO A 118 -0.66 -3.53 32.89
N GLU A 119 -0.64 -2.23 32.63
CA GLU A 119 -1.75 -1.51 32.00
C GLU A 119 -2.02 -1.94 30.55
N SER A 120 -1.06 -2.62 29.91
CA SER A 120 -1.13 -3.14 28.55
C SER A 120 -1.53 -4.62 28.49
N PHE A 121 -1.78 -5.26 29.64
CA PHE A 121 -2.06 -6.69 29.68
C PHE A 121 -3.47 -7.00 29.20
N THR A 122 -3.55 -7.98 28.31
CA THR A 122 -4.82 -8.53 27.81
C THR A 122 -4.85 -10.04 28.05
N GLY A 123 -5.98 -10.67 27.75
CA GLY A 123 -6.07 -12.12 27.58
C GLY A 123 -5.95 -12.48 26.10
N VAL A 124 -6.20 -13.75 25.76
CA VAL A 124 -6.35 -14.17 24.37
C VAL A 124 -7.45 -13.33 23.69
N PHE A 125 -7.11 -12.73 22.55
CA PHE A 125 -7.87 -11.63 21.95
C PHE A 125 -8.26 -11.90 20.49
N VAL A 126 -9.26 -11.16 20.04
CA VAL A 126 -9.55 -10.88 18.63
C VAL A 126 -9.13 -9.43 18.38
N ASP A 127 -8.25 -9.22 17.40
CA ASP A 127 -7.85 -7.89 16.97
C ASP A 127 -8.89 -7.29 16.02
N VAL A 128 -9.26 -6.05 16.29
CA VAL A 128 -10.29 -5.30 15.57
C VAL A 128 -9.67 -4.03 15.01
N PHE A 129 -9.53 -4.00 13.69
CA PHE A 129 -8.93 -2.91 12.95
C PHE A 129 -10.01 -1.98 12.38
N PRO A 130 -9.94 -0.67 12.65
CA PRO A 130 -10.87 0.28 12.06
C PRO A 130 -10.57 0.51 10.57
N VAL A 131 -11.62 0.50 9.77
CA VAL A 131 -11.61 0.86 8.35
C VAL A 131 -12.28 2.21 8.18
N ILE A 132 -11.57 3.16 7.58
CA ILE A 132 -12.00 4.57 7.44
C ILE A 132 -12.24 4.92 5.98
N GLY A 133 -12.96 6.02 5.73
CA GLY A 133 -13.05 6.61 4.40
C GLY A 133 -11.73 7.23 3.97
N VAL A 134 -11.44 7.17 2.67
CA VAL A 134 -10.27 7.82 2.05
C VAL A 134 -10.70 8.53 0.76
N PRO A 135 -9.94 9.51 0.25
CA PRO A 135 -10.25 10.20 -1.00
C PRO A 135 -10.45 9.27 -2.19
N ALA A 136 -11.32 9.67 -3.12
CA ALA A 136 -11.59 8.92 -4.36
C ALA A 136 -10.46 9.08 -5.40
N GLU A 137 -9.85 10.26 -5.44
CA GLU A 137 -8.72 10.54 -6.33
C GLU A 137 -7.43 9.93 -5.79
N ALA A 138 -6.70 9.20 -6.65
CA ALA A 138 -5.54 8.40 -6.23
C ALA A 138 -4.42 9.25 -5.61
N THR A 139 -4.13 10.42 -6.18
CA THR A 139 -3.08 11.32 -5.67
C THR A 139 -3.46 11.92 -4.32
N GLU A 140 -4.71 12.35 -4.14
CA GLU A 140 -5.19 12.87 -2.85
C GLU A 140 -5.20 11.76 -1.78
N ARG A 141 -5.59 10.55 -2.18
CA ARG A 141 -5.58 9.38 -1.31
C ARG A 141 -4.18 9.07 -0.82
N GLU A 142 -3.20 9.06 -1.71
CA GLU A 142 -1.81 8.79 -1.34
C GLU A 142 -1.30 9.81 -0.31
N LEU A 143 -1.56 11.10 -0.53
CA LEU A 143 -1.22 12.15 0.44
C LEU A 143 -1.91 11.95 1.79
N PHE A 144 -3.20 11.59 1.78
CA PHE A 144 -3.94 11.32 3.01
C PHE A 144 -3.42 10.09 3.76
N VAL A 145 -3.03 9.04 3.02
CA VAL A 145 -2.41 7.84 3.62
C VAL A 145 -1.07 8.19 4.27
N GLN A 146 -0.24 9.03 3.62
CA GLN A 146 1.01 9.48 4.23
C GLN A 146 0.77 10.25 5.54
N GLU A 147 -0.24 11.12 5.61
CA GLU A 147 -0.61 11.85 6.84
C GLU A 147 -0.99 10.89 7.99
N ILE A 148 -1.72 9.82 7.68
CA ILE A 148 -2.06 8.76 8.65
C ILE A 148 -0.78 8.05 9.14
N LEU A 149 0.11 7.69 8.23
CA LEU A 149 1.35 6.97 8.56
C LEU A 149 2.31 7.82 9.37
N GLU A 150 2.43 9.11 9.07
CA GLU A 150 3.23 10.07 9.85
C GLU A 150 2.73 10.16 11.29
N LEU A 151 1.41 10.31 11.48
CA LEU A 151 0.82 10.40 12.80
C LEU A 151 0.92 9.10 13.58
N ARG A 152 0.71 7.95 12.91
CA ARG A 152 0.98 6.64 13.48
C ARG A 152 2.45 6.51 13.90
N GLY A 153 3.39 6.94 13.07
CA GLY A 153 4.81 6.94 13.40
C GLY A 153 5.12 7.75 14.66
N ARG A 154 4.45 8.89 14.85
CA ARG A 154 4.52 9.68 16.09
C ARG A 154 3.97 8.91 17.30
N LEU A 155 2.80 8.29 17.17
CA LEU A 155 2.23 7.43 18.22
C LEU A 155 3.16 6.25 18.59
N ASP A 156 3.73 5.58 17.58
CA ASP A 156 4.67 4.47 17.78
C ASP A 156 5.97 4.93 18.46
N ARG A 157 6.55 6.05 18.03
CA ARG A 157 7.72 6.65 18.70
C ARG A 157 7.40 7.00 20.14
N LYS A 158 6.23 7.58 20.39
CA LYS A 158 5.79 7.93 21.73
C LYS A 158 5.59 6.70 22.63
N ARG A 159 4.99 5.64 22.08
CA ARG A 159 4.83 4.34 22.76
C ARG A 159 6.18 3.73 23.15
N LEU A 160 7.17 3.81 22.27
CA LEU A 160 8.46 3.13 22.43
C LEU A 160 9.49 3.93 23.24
N PHE A 161 9.52 5.27 23.10
CA PHE A 161 10.59 6.11 23.63
C PHE A 161 10.14 7.21 24.60
N ASP A 162 8.89 7.68 24.47
CA ASP A 162 8.33 8.84 25.18
C ASP A 162 9.27 10.06 25.24
N ASP A 163 9.24 10.84 24.17
CA ASP A 163 10.01 12.06 23.95
C ASP A 163 9.53 13.30 24.73
N GLY A 164 8.35 13.22 25.37
CA GLY A 164 7.83 14.25 26.28
C GLY A 164 7.31 15.54 25.61
N GLU A 165 7.34 15.68 24.28
CA GLU A 165 6.93 16.91 23.59
C GLU A 165 5.40 17.03 23.40
N GLU A 166 4.74 15.97 22.95
CA GLU A 166 3.27 15.95 22.70
C GLU A 166 2.59 14.97 23.65
N SER A 167 1.32 15.13 24.01
CA SER A 167 0.63 14.12 24.81
C SER A 167 0.05 12.99 23.94
N THR A 168 0.06 11.74 24.44
CA THR A 168 -0.55 10.60 23.74
C THR A 168 -2.02 10.87 23.41
N ARG A 169 -2.72 11.57 24.31
CA ARG A 169 -4.10 11.97 24.12
C ARG A 169 -4.28 12.95 22.94
N GLU A 170 -3.38 13.91 22.78
CA GLU A 170 -3.40 14.85 21.64
C GLU A 170 -3.19 14.13 20.31
N LEU A 171 -2.24 13.19 20.26
CA LEU A 171 -1.97 12.40 19.06
C LEU A 171 -3.16 11.50 18.67
N VAL A 172 -3.79 10.85 19.65
CA VAL A 172 -5.03 10.08 19.41
C VAL A 172 -6.16 10.98 18.92
N GLN A 173 -6.28 12.18 19.47
CA GLN A 173 -7.30 13.13 19.04
C GLN A 173 -7.08 13.56 17.58
N GLN A 174 -5.85 13.90 17.20
CA GLN A 174 -5.47 14.19 15.80
C GLN A 174 -5.79 13.00 14.89
N LEU A 175 -5.55 11.78 15.36
CA LEU A 175 -5.81 10.57 14.59
C LEU A 175 -7.30 10.38 14.39
N TYR A 176 -8.11 10.55 15.43
CA TYR A 176 -9.56 10.46 15.30
C TYR A 176 -10.10 11.54 14.37
N GLU A 177 -9.54 12.74 14.37
CA GLU A 177 -9.89 13.79 13.40
C GLU A 177 -9.57 13.35 11.97
N LEU A 178 -8.42 12.71 11.72
CA LEU A 178 -8.11 12.10 10.43
C LEU A 178 -9.11 11.02 10.04
N MET A 179 -9.38 10.08 10.95
CA MET A 179 -10.27 8.94 10.72
C MET A 179 -11.72 9.36 10.45
N ASN A 180 -12.13 10.54 10.90
CA ASN A 180 -13.46 11.12 10.63
C ASN A 180 -13.50 12.06 9.41
N ARG A 181 -12.37 12.31 8.75
CA ARG A 181 -12.28 13.34 7.70
C ARG A 181 -13.07 13.00 6.44
N TYR A 182 -13.12 11.71 6.07
CA TYR A 182 -13.81 11.24 4.87
C TYR A 182 -14.87 10.22 5.21
N ASP A 183 -16.05 10.40 4.63
CA ASP A 183 -17.14 9.42 4.71
C ASP A 183 -16.98 8.40 3.57
N PRO A 184 -16.77 7.10 3.85
CA PRO A 184 -16.62 6.08 2.82
C PRO A 184 -17.87 5.91 1.94
N GLU A 185 -19.06 6.28 2.42
CA GLU A 185 -20.29 6.26 1.60
C GLU A 185 -20.29 7.38 0.55
N VAL A 186 -19.56 8.47 0.80
CA VAL A 186 -19.44 9.61 -0.12
C VAL A 186 -18.27 9.41 -1.08
N THR A 187 -17.11 8.99 -0.58
CA THR A 187 -15.92 8.81 -1.42
C THR A 187 -15.94 7.50 -2.21
N GLY A 188 -16.70 6.50 -1.75
CA GLY A 188 -16.73 5.16 -2.34
C GLY A 188 -15.46 4.34 -2.07
N TRP A 189 -14.52 4.87 -1.30
CA TRP A 189 -13.24 4.23 -0.99
C TRP A 189 -12.99 4.19 0.50
N SER A 190 -12.43 3.06 0.95
CA SER A 190 -12.08 2.85 2.35
C SER A 190 -10.74 2.16 2.50
N ALA A 191 -10.06 2.40 3.63
CA ALA A 191 -8.80 1.77 3.95
C ALA A 191 -8.73 1.31 5.42
N ASN A 192 -8.09 0.16 5.65
CA ASN A 192 -7.70 -0.27 6.99
C ASN A 192 -6.58 0.64 7.53
N VAL A 193 -6.80 1.30 8.66
CA VAL A 193 -5.84 2.25 9.26
C VAL A 193 -4.51 1.60 9.63
N ALA A 194 -4.48 0.31 9.94
CA ALA A 194 -3.24 -0.39 10.27
C ALA A 194 -2.36 -0.68 9.04
N ASN A 195 -2.95 -0.76 7.84
CA ASN A 195 -2.24 -1.13 6.61
C ASN A 195 -2.81 -0.43 5.36
N PRO A 196 -2.90 0.91 5.35
CA PRO A 196 -3.73 1.64 4.39
C PRO A 196 -3.23 1.55 2.94
N HIS A 197 -1.95 1.28 2.68
CA HIS A 197 -1.46 1.07 1.31
C HIS A 197 -1.91 -0.26 0.70
N LYS A 198 -1.90 -1.33 1.50
CA LYS A 198 -2.21 -2.69 1.00
C LYS A 198 -3.69 -3.00 1.11
N GLU A 199 -4.36 -2.40 2.08
CA GLU A 199 -5.74 -2.65 2.44
C GLU A 199 -6.62 -1.43 2.18
N CYS A 200 -6.52 -0.90 0.95
CA CYS A 200 -7.42 0.12 0.44
C CYS A 200 -8.21 -0.43 -0.74
N PHE A 201 -9.54 -0.36 -0.62
CA PHE A 201 -10.49 -0.96 -1.54
C PHE A 201 -11.70 -0.07 -1.74
N LEU A 202 -12.49 -0.36 -2.77
CA LEU A 202 -13.84 0.21 -2.90
C LEU A 202 -14.66 -0.21 -1.67
N THR A 203 -15.41 0.73 -1.10
CA THR A 203 -16.18 0.50 0.12
C THR A 203 -17.20 -0.63 -0.05
N GLN A 204 -17.83 -0.74 -1.21
CA GLN A 204 -18.74 -1.84 -1.50
C GLN A 204 -18.02 -3.19 -1.54
N GLU A 205 -16.84 -3.27 -2.18
CA GLU A 205 -16.05 -4.52 -2.25
C GLU A 205 -15.53 -4.95 -0.88
N GLN A 206 -15.31 -4.00 0.03
CA GLN A 206 -14.84 -4.28 1.39
C GLN A 206 -15.93 -4.91 2.26
N TRP A 207 -17.21 -4.55 2.05
CA TRP A 207 -18.30 -4.95 2.93
C TRP A 207 -19.31 -5.92 2.32
N ASP A 208 -19.37 -6.07 0.99
CA ASP A 208 -20.10 -7.17 0.36
C ASP A 208 -19.40 -8.50 0.66
N SER A 209 -19.92 -9.21 1.65
CA SER A 209 -19.29 -10.39 2.24
C SER A 209 -20.17 -11.61 2.15
N GLU A 210 -19.54 -12.78 2.25
CA GLU A 210 -20.18 -14.06 2.44
C GLU A 210 -19.69 -14.76 3.71
N GLU A 211 -20.55 -15.59 4.28
CA GLU A 211 -20.20 -16.40 5.45
C GLU A 211 -19.38 -17.60 4.99
N MET A 212 -18.11 -17.64 5.40
CA MET A 212 -17.21 -18.76 5.14
C MET A 212 -17.00 -19.58 6.41
N ALA A 213 -16.74 -20.87 6.25
CA ALA A 213 -16.35 -21.73 7.36
C ALA A 213 -15.00 -21.27 7.94
N PHE A 214 -14.93 -21.19 9.26
CA PHE A 214 -13.71 -20.97 10.01
C PHE A 214 -13.73 -21.88 11.23
N GLU A 215 -13.06 -23.01 11.11
CA GLU A 215 -13.21 -24.18 11.97
C GLU A 215 -14.68 -24.65 11.97
N ASP A 216 -15.32 -24.69 13.13
CA ASP A 216 -16.74 -24.99 13.31
C ASP A 216 -17.61 -23.71 13.45
N ALA A 217 -17.06 -22.54 13.15
CA ALA A 217 -17.76 -21.25 13.16
C ALA A 217 -17.92 -20.69 11.73
N LEU A 218 -18.64 -19.58 11.62
CA LEU A 218 -18.77 -18.80 10.39
C LEU A 218 -18.13 -17.44 10.57
N ILE A 219 -17.35 -17.02 9.57
CA ILE A 219 -16.72 -15.71 9.52
C ILE A 219 -17.08 -14.99 8.20
N PRO A 220 -17.50 -13.71 8.26
CA PRO A 220 -17.73 -12.93 7.06
C PRO A 220 -16.41 -12.63 6.34
N VAL A 221 -16.36 -12.97 5.06
CA VAL A 221 -15.22 -12.71 4.16
C VAL A 221 -15.71 -11.92 2.95
N PRO A 222 -15.03 -10.82 2.53
CA PRO A 222 -15.45 -10.05 1.37
C PRO A 222 -15.47 -10.92 0.11
N ARG A 223 -16.51 -10.83 -0.74
CA ARG A 223 -16.65 -11.68 -1.94
C ARG A 223 -15.48 -11.53 -2.90
N GLU A 224 -14.91 -10.34 -2.97
CA GLU A 224 -13.72 -10.02 -3.75
C GLU A 224 -12.41 -10.42 -3.05
N TYR A 225 -12.44 -11.37 -2.10
CA TYR A 225 -11.27 -11.80 -1.34
C TYR A 225 -10.08 -12.19 -2.23
N ASP A 226 -10.31 -12.81 -3.40
CA ASP A 226 -9.22 -13.24 -4.28
C ASP A 226 -8.44 -12.04 -4.85
N LYS A 227 -9.16 -11.00 -5.27
CA LYS A 227 -8.59 -9.73 -5.73
C LYS A 227 -7.85 -9.03 -4.59
N GLN A 228 -8.49 -8.94 -3.42
CA GLN A 228 -7.90 -8.28 -2.24
C GLN A 228 -6.64 -8.98 -1.75
N LEU A 229 -6.64 -10.32 -1.68
CA LEU A 229 -5.50 -11.10 -1.21
C LEU A 229 -4.32 -11.04 -2.19
N LYS A 230 -4.56 -11.01 -3.51
CA LYS A 230 -3.50 -10.77 -4.52
C LYS A 230 -2.86 -9.40 -4.39
N GLN A 231 -3.64 -8.37 -4.04
CA GLN A 231 -3.12 -7.03 -3.77
C GLN A 231 -2.27 -7.00 -2.48
N GLN A 232 -2.72 -7.67 -1.42
CA GLN A 232 -2.04 -7.68 -0.13
C GLN A 232 -0.77 -8.53 -0.13
N TYR A 233 -0.81 -9.68 -0.81
CA TYR A 233 0.22 -10.72 -0.80
C TYR A 233 0.58 -11.13 -2.22
N THR A 234 1.72 -10.65 -2.71
CA THR A 234 2.17 -10.89 -4.10
C THR A 234 2.39 -12.36 -4.44
N THR A 235 2.60 -13.21 -3.44
CA THR A 235 2.80 -14.67 -3.60
C THR A 235 1.51 -15.48 -3.45
N TYR A 236 0.38 -14.84 -3.13
CA TYR A 236 -0.86 -15.55 -2.89
C TYR A 236 -1.47 -16.12 -4.18
N SER A 237 -1.94 -17.36 -4.10
CA SER A 237 -2.83 -17.99 -5.08
C SER A 237 -3.79 -18.93 -4.38
N LYS A 238 -4.93 -19.24 -5.02
CA LYS A 238 -5.90 -20.23 -4.49
C LYS A 238 -5.32 -21.64 -4.38
N ASP A 239 -4.33 -21.94 -5.22
CA ASP A 239 -3.63 -23.23 -5.25
C ASP A 239 -2.33 -23.20 -4.42
N TRP A 240 -2.13 -22.17 -3.59
CA TRP A 240 -0.90 -22.01 -2.82
C TRP A 240 -0.74 -23.19 -1.86
N GLN A 241 0.31 -23.98 -2.11
CA GLN A 241 0.82 -24.98 -1.19
C GLN A 241 2.01 -24.42 -0.42
N TRP A 242 1.89 -24.37 0.91
CA TRP A 242 2.97 -23.88 1.76
C TRP A 242 4.14 -24.88 1.82
N PRO A 243 5.41 -24.41 1.74
CA PRO A 243 6.57 -25.27 1.93
C PRO A 243 6.59 -25.86 3.35
N LYS A 244 6.49 -27.19 3.48
CA LYS A 244 6.37 -27.91 4.77
C LYS A 244 7.56 -27.70 5.72
N ASP A 245 8.64 -27.12 5.25
CA ASP A 245 9.96 -26.98 5.88
C ASP A 245 10.26 -25.55 6.36
N GLN A 246 9.41 -24.56 6.09
CA GLN A 246 9.60 -23.22 6.63
C GLN A 246 9.12 -23.13 8.09
N LYS A 247 10.07 -22.89 9.01
CA LYS A 247 9.76 -22.48 10.38
C LYS A 247 9.28 -21.03 10.38
N ILE A 248 8.03 -20.83 10.77
CA ILE A 248 7.45 -19.52 10.99
C ILE A 248 7.39 -19.32 12.50
N ARG A 249 7.80 -18.16 12.97
CA ARG A 249 7.70 -17.80 14.39
C ARG A 249 6.25 -17.55 14.74
N THR A 250 5.79 -18.10 15.85
CA THR A 250 4.48 -17.83 16.45
C THR A 250 4.61 -16.69 17.47
N HIS A 251 3.51 -16.04 17.86
CA HIS A 251 3.52 -15.11 18.98
C HIS A 251 3.98 -15.78 20.28
N GLU A 252 3.78 -17.09 20.44
CA GLU A 252 4.34 -17.86 21.57
C GLU A 252 5.87 -17.71 21.73
N ASP A 253 6.61 -17.48 20.64
CA ASP A 253 8.07 -17.28 20.70
C ASP A 253 8.46 -15.99 21.44
N PHE A 254 7.56 -15.01 21.48
CA PHE A 254 7.83 -13.67 22.03
C PHE A 254 6.74 -13.14 22.97
N ALA A 255 5.81 -14.00 23.40
CA ALA A 255 4.74 -13.65 24.33
C ALA A 255 4.66 -14.58 25.54
N LEU A 256 4.15 -14.04 26.64
CA LEU A 256 3.64 -14.81 27.77
C LEU A 256 2.16 -15.09 27.50
N VAL A 257 1.82 -16.38 27.39
CA VAL A 257 0.45 -16.86 27.26
C VAL A 257 0.13 -17.80 28.42
N ASP A 258 -0.96 -17.55 29.14
CA ASP A 258 -1.50 -18.48 30.16
C ASP A 258 -3.03 -18.58 30.00
N LEU A 259 -3.50 -19.75 29.56
CA LEU A 259 -4.91 -20.00 29.27
C LEU A 259 -5.74 -20.37 30.52
N ARG A 260 -5.10 -20.46 31.68
CA ARG A 260 -5.69 -20.90 32.96
C ARG A 260 -5.77 -19.77 33.98
N ARG A 261 -5.09 -18.64 33.74
CA ARG A 261 -5.00 -17.53 34.69
C ARG A 261 -5.31 -16.19 34.03
N SER A 262 -6.14 -15.41 34.70
CA SER A 262 -6.53 -14.06 34.29
C SER A 262 -5.34 -13.11 34.22
N CYS A 263 -5.31 -12.29 33.18
CA CYS A 263 -4.36 -11.19 33.02
C CYS A 263 -4.37 -10.22 34.21
N ARG A 264 -5.53 -10.01 34.84
CA ARG A 264 -5.67 -9.19 36.05
C ARG A 264 -4.88 -9.76 37.24
N LYS A 265 -4.77 -11.09 37.35
CA LYS A 265 -3.97 -11.75 38.40
C LYS A 265 -2.48 -11.44 38.22
N TYR A 266 -1.99 -11.47 36.98
CA TYR A 266 -0.63 -11.08 36.64
C TYR A 266 -0.38 -9.60 36.91
N ALA A 267 -1.30 -8.73 36.46
CA ALA A 267 -1.19 -7.30 36.67
C ALA A 267 -1.09 -6.94 38.17
N LEU A 268 -1.95 -7.54 39.02
CA LEU A 268 -1.91 -7.35 40.47
C LEU A 268 -0.62 -7.89 41.10
N ALA A 269 -0.15 -9.05 40.67
CA ALA A 269 1.08 -9.65 41.19
C ALA A 269 2.32 -8.78 40.88
N ILE A 270 2.38 -8.20 39.67
CA ILE A 270 3.48 -7.32 39.26
C ILE A 270 3.37 -5.95 39.95
N ALA A 271 2.17 -5.37 40.01
CA ALA A 271 1.95 -4.06 40.65
C ALA A 271 2.17 -4.10 42.18
N GLY A 272 1.81 -5.21 42.84
CA GLY A 272 1.94 -5.39 44.29
C GLY A 272 3.32 -5.87 44.76
N HIS A 273 4.27 -6.11 43.85
CA HIS A 273 5.61 -6.55 44.23
C HIS A 273 6.41 -5.38 44.85
N PRO A 274 7.34 -5.61 45.79
CA PRO A 274 8.19 -4.55 46.38
C PRO A 274 9.44 -4.21 45.53
N LEU A 275 9.77 -5.03 44.54
CA LEU A 275 10.90 -4.81 43.60
C LEU A 275 10.55 -4.44 42.13
N PRO A 276 9.33 -4.00 41.76
CA PRO A 276 8.98 -3.73 40.37
C PRO A 276 9.94 -2.71 39.80
N GLY A 277 10.31 -1.68 40.58
CA GLY A 277 11.25 -0.65 40.15
C GLY A 277 12.67 -1.14 39.79
N ILE A 278 13.20 -2.22 40.35
CA ILE A 278 14.59 -2.67 40.07
C ILE A 278 14.63 -3.65 38.89
N PHE A 279 13.70 -4.60 38.84
CA PHE A 279 13.61 -5.56 37.74
C PHE A 279 13.08 -4.91 36.46
N ILE A 280 12.05 -4.07 36.56
CA ILE A 280 11.59 -3.21 35.46
C ILE A 280 12.74 -2.29 35.05
N LYS A 281 13.38 -1.53 35.96
CA LYS A 281 14.51 -0.68 35.52
C LYS A 281 15.62 -1.47 34.84
N LYS A 282 16.05 -2.64 35.34
CA LYS A 282 17.19 -3.36 34.75
C LYS A 282 16.85 -4.02 33.41
N TYR A 283 15.67 -4.64 33.30
CA TYR A 283 15.20 -5.28 32.06
C TYR A 283 14.72 -4.23 31.04
N THR A 284 13.97 -3.22 31.48
CA THR A 284 13.55 -2.07 30.68
C THR A 284 14.74 -1.21 30.26
N SER A 285 15.80 -1.02 31.05
CA SER A 285 17.01 -0.29 30.57
C SER A 285 17.85 -1.08 29.57
N ALA A 286 17.81 -2.42 29.63
CA ALA A 286 18.49 -3.28 28.67
C ALA A 286 17.67 -3.39 27.38
N MET A 287 16.36 -3.64 27.49
CA MET A 287 15.41 -3.61 26.39
C MET A 287 15.31 -2.23 25.76
N GLN A 288 15.24 -1.13 26.52
CA GLN A 288 15.25 0.24 25.97
C GLN A 288 16.55 0.52 25.23
N ARG A 289 17.71 -0.02 25.64
CA ARG A 289 18.94 0.10 24.84
C ARG A 289 18.87 -0.71 23.55
N VAL A 290 18.37 -1.95 23.62
CA VAL A 290 18.23 -2.82 22.46
C VAL A 290 17.16 -2.30 21.50
N VAL A 291 16.02 -1.80 22.00
CA VAL A 291 14.91 -1.17 21.27
C VAL A 291 15.29 0.22 20.79
N LYS A 292 16.09 1.00 21.51
CA LYS A 292 16.63 2.27 21.01
C LYS A 292 17.61 2.02 19.86
N ASN A 293 18.48 1.03 20.00
CA ASN A 293 19.42 0.66 18.93
C ASN A 293 18.67 0.05 17.74
N LEU A 294 17.82 -0.95 17.95
CA LEU A 294 17.01 -1.58 16.88
C LEU A 294 15.99 -0.62 16.29
N GLY A 295 15.40 0.24 17.10
CA GLY A 295 14.49 1.29 16.68
C GLY A 295 15.20 2.28 15.80
N GLN A 296 16.34 2.86 16.24
CA GLN A 296 17.16 3.70 15.36
C GLN A 296 17.51 2.98 14.06
N THR A 297 17.96 1.73 14.11
CA THR A 297 18.30 0.97 12.89
C THR A 297 17.07 0.65 12.03
N MET A 298 15.90 0.36 12.61
CA MET A 298 14.65 0.09 11.88
C MET A 298 14.03 1.36 11.31
N PHE A 299 14.11 2.50 12.00
CA PHE A 299 13.70 3.80 11.50
C PHE A 299 14.64 4.24 10.37
N GLU A 300 15.95 4.11 10.55
CA GLU A 300 16.92 4.36 9.47
C GLU A 300 16.65 3.45 8.26
N VAL A 301 16.36 2.17 8.46
CA VAL A 301 16.03 1.24 7.36
C VAL A 301 14.65 1.52 6.76
N GLY A 302 13.66 1.90 7.58
CA GLY A 302 12.31 2.25 7.16
C GLY A 302 12.29 3.53 6.34
N ASP A 303 12.90 4.60 6.86
CA ASP A 303 13.07 5.89 6.17
C ASP A 303 13.87 5.70 4.87
N VAL A 304 14.93 4.87 4.88
CA VAL A 304 15.68 4.54 3.66
C VAL A 304 14.83 3.74 2.67
N ARG A 305 14.02 2.79 3.13
CA ARG A 305 13.12 2.00 2.27
C ARG A 305 12.02 2.86 1.69
N ASP A 306 11.40 3.71 2.48
CA ASP A 306 10.28 4.55 2.06
C ASP A 306 10.79 5.69 1.16
N ALA A 307 11.97 6.26 1.43
CA ALA A 307 12.65 7.17 0.51
C ALA A 307 13.10 6.48 -0.80
N ALA A 308 13.53 5.21 -0.72
CA ALA A 308 13.86 4.43 -1.91
C ALA A 308 12.60 4.10 -2.74
N GLN A 309 11.47 3.82 -2.08
CA GLN A 309 10.18 3.57 -2.73
C GLN A 309 9.64 4.86 -3.38
N GLN A 310 9.67 6.00 -2.68
CA GLN A 310 9.31 7.30 -3.27
C GLN A 310 10.19 7.66 -4.47
N LYS A 311 11.50 7.40 -4.39
CA LYS A 311 12.41 7.58 -5.54
C LYS A 311 12.08 6.64 -6.69
N LEU A 312 11.74 5.40 -6.40
CA LEU A 312 11.33 4.43 -7.41
C LEU A 312 10.04 4.89 -8.10
N ASP A 313 9.03 5.29 -7.34
CA ASP A 313 7.74 5.74 -7.87
C ASP A 313 7.88 7.03 -8.68
N ALA A 314 8.68 8.00 -8.20
CA ALA A 314 9.00 9.21 -8.95
C ALA A 314 9.78 8.90 -10.25
N THR A 315 10.68 7.90 -10.22
CA THR A 315 11.41 7.46 -11.42
C THR A 315 10.49 6.77 -12.41
N LEU A 316 9.54 5.96 -11.95
CA LEU A 316 8.53 5.32 -12.80
C LEU A 316 7.61 6.36 -13.46
N LEU A 317 7.16 7.37 -12.71
CA LEU A 317 6.36 8.47 -13.26
C LEU A 317 7.14 9.30 -14.29
N ALA A 318 8.41 9.60 -14.01
CA ALA A 318 9.28 10.30 -14.95
C ALA A 318 9.54 9.48 -16.22
N ARG A 319 9.74 8.16 -16.09
CA ARG A 319 9.83 7.24 -17.23
C ARG A 319 8.57 7.31 -18.08
N ASP A 320 7.40 7.18 -17.48
CA ASP A 320 6.12 7.18 -18.21
C ASP A 320 5.89 8.50 -18.95
N THR A 321 6.34 9.62 -18.37
CA THR A 321 6.30 10.95 -19.00
C THR A 321 7.25 11.02 -20.21
N LEU A 322 8.49 10.55 -20.06
CA LEU A 322 9.47 10.49 -21.15
C LEU A 322 9.03 9.55 -22.28
N GLU A 323 8.34 8.45 -21.96
CA GLU A 323 7.76 7.55 -22.97
C GLU A 323 6.67 8.25 -23.80
N GLN A 324 5.85 9.10 -23.17
CA GLN A 324 4.85 9.93 -23.87
C GLN A 324 5.51 11.00 -24.75
N GLU A 325 6.53 11.71 -24.23
CA GLU A 325 7.28 12.69 -25.01
C GLU A 325 8.00 12.05 -26.20
N LEU A 326 8.61 10.88 -26.01
CA LEU A 326 9.27 10.13 -27.08
C LEU A 326 8.26 9.71 -28.15
N ALA A 327 7.04 9.31 -27.77
CA ALA A 327 5.97 9.02 -28.72
C ALA A 327 5.58 10.26 -29.55
N ALA A 328 5.46 11.42 -28.91
CA ALA A 328 5.16 12.68 -29.59
C ALA A 328 6.28 13.10 -30.56
N VAL A 329 7.56 12.96 -30.15
CA VAL A 329 8.71 13.27 -31.00
C VAL A 329 8.77 12.33 -32.21
N LYS A 330 8.50 11.03 -32.04
CA LYS A 330 8.43 10.08 -33.16
C LYS A 330 7.37 10.51 -34.18
N GLN A 331 6.17 10.85 -33.71
CA GLN A 331 5.09 11.32 -34.57
C GLN A 331 5.46 12.61 -35.33
N ALA A 332 6.14 13.55 -34.67
CA ALA A 332 6.62 14.78 -35.30
C ALA A 332 7.71 14.50 -36.36
N ASN A 333 8.62 13.56 -36.10
CA ASN A 333 9.65 13.15 -37.04
C ASN A 333 9.06 12.49 -38.29
N ASP A 334 8.08 11.60 -38.13
CA ASP A 334 7.39 10.97 -39.27
C ASP A 334 6.72 12.04 -40.15
N THR A 335 6.07 13.03 -39.53
CA THR A 335 5.47 14.17 -40.25
C THR A 335 6.51 15.01 -41.00
N LEU A 336 7.72 15.18 -40.45
CA LEU A 336 8.81 15.90 -41.11
C LEU A 336 9.38 15.12 -42.29
N GLN A 337 9.51 13.80 -42.17
CA GLN A 337 9.94 12.94 -43.28
C GLN A 337 8.97 13.01 -44.45
N ASP A 338 7.67 12.97 -44.19
CA ASP A 338 6.64 13.13 -45.22
C ASP A 338 6.77 14.48 -45.95
N LYS A 339 6.93 15.58 -45.20
CA LYS A 339 7.14 16.92 -45.77
C LYS A 339 8.45 17.03 -46.56
N GLN A 340 9.52 16.37 -46.09
CA GLN A 340 10.80 16.35 -46.80
C GLN A 340 10.63 15.65 -48.15
N GLN A 341 9.94 14.51 -48.18
CA GLN A 341 9.67 13.76 -49.39
C GLN A 341 8.81 14.56 -50.39
N GLU A 342 7.76 15.25 -49.92
CA GLU A 342 6.95 16.16 -50.73
C GLU A 342 7.79 17.31 -51.32
N THR A 343 8.67 17.90 -50.51
CA THR A 343 9.55 19.00 -50.94
C THR A 343 10.55 18.52 -52.00
N GLN A 344 11.09 17.31 -51.83
CA GLN A 344 12.00 16.69 -52.80
C GLN A 344 11.31 16.41 -54.14
N GLN A 345 10.05 15.97 -54.10
CA GLN A 345 9.25 15.79 -55.30
C GLN A 345 9.01 17.11 -56.03
N ARG A 346 8.58 18.16 -55.33
CA ARG A 346 8.38 19.50 -55.91
C ARG A 346 9.67 20.08 -56.50
N LEU A 347 10.81 19.86 -55.83
CA LEU A 347 12.11 20.27 -56.34
C LEU A 347 12.43 19.56 -57.66
N SER A 348 12.18 18.25 -57.73
CA SER A 348 12.40 17.48 -58.95
C SER A 348 11.52 17.97 -60.11
N GLU A 349 10.25 18.26 -59.85
CA GLU A 349 9.32 18.83 -60.84
C GLU A 349 9.79 20.21 -61.33
N THR A 350 10.27 21.06 -60.41
CA THR A 350 10.79 22.40 -60.74
C THR A 350 12.06 22.32 -61.60
N VAL A 351 12.99 21.43 -61.26
CA VAL A 351 14.21 21.20 -62.04
C VAL A 351 13.87 20.74 -63.45
N GLU A 352 12.90 19.83 -63.59
CA GLU A 352 12.44 19.36 -64.90
C GLU A 352 11.78 20.49 -65.71
N HIS A 353 11.01 21.35 -65.05
CA HIS A 353 10.44 22.53 -65.70
C HIS A 353 11.52 23.51 -66.20
N LEU A 354 12.56 23.76 -65.40
CA LEU A 354 13.67 24.62 -65.78
C LEU A 354 14.46 24.05 -66.97
N LYS A 355 14.74 22.75 -66.99
CA LYS A 355 15.36 22.08 -68.15
C LYS A 355 14.54 22.26 -69.43
N ASN A 356 13.22 22.17 -69.32
CA ASN A 356 12.32 22.39 -70.45
C ASN A 356 12.37 23.84 -70.94
N ILE A 357 12.42 24.83 -70.03
CA ILE A 357 12.60 26.24 -70.38
C ILE A 357 13.95 26.48 -71.05
N GLU A 358 15.04 25.94 -70.49
CA GLU A 358 16.39 26.05 -71.06
C GLU A 358 16.46 25.46 -72.46
N THR A 359 15.87 24.28 -72.66
CA THR A 359 15.78 23.64 -73.98
C THR A 359 15.05 24.53 -74.98
N ARG A 360 13.90 25.13 -74.59
CA ARG A 360 13.16 26.07 -75.45
C ARG A 360 13.96 27.34 -75.73
N TYR A 361 14.68 27.87 -74.74
CA TYR A 361 15.54 29.05 -74.91
C TYR A 361 16.67 28.77 -75.90
N ASN A 362 17.34 27.62 -75.79
CA ASN A 362 18.38 27.20 -76.72
C ASN A 362 17.84 27.02 -78.14
N GLN A 363 16.67 26.39 -78.31
CA GLN A 363 15.98 26.30 -79.61
C GLN A 363 15.64 27.69 -80.18
N MET A 364 15.21 28.64 -79.35
CA MET A 364 14.98 30.02 -79.77
C MET A 364 16.27 30.70 -80.22
N GLN A 365 17.37 30.57 -79.46
CA GLN A 365 18.70 31.09 -79.82
C GLN A 365 19.18 30.53 -81.15
N GLU A 366 19.04 29.24 -81.40
CA GLU A 366 19.34 28.61 -82.69
C GLU A 366 18.45 29.16 -83.82
N SER A 367 17.17 29.42 -83.55
CA SER A 367 16.25 30.02 -84.53
C SER A 367 16.58 31.48 -84.85
N LEU A 368 17.07 32.24 -83.87
CA LEU A 368 17.54 33.63 -84.00
C LEU A 368 18.88 33.67 -84.75
N SER A 369 19.81 32.78 -84.41
CA SER A 369 21.04 32.52 -85.16
C SER A 369 20.74 32.19 -86.62
N TRP A 370 19.77 31.31 -86.89
CA TRP A 370 19.29 31.02 -88.24
C TRP A 370 18.73 32.26 -88.95
N LYS A 371 17.90 33.08 -88.28
CA LYS A 371 17.33 34.31 -88.87
C LYS A 371 18.39 35.41 -89.12
N VAL A 372 19.43 35.50 -88.29
CA VAL A 372 20.54 36.47 -88.43
C VAL A 372 21.63 36.00 -89.40
N THR A 373 21.86 34.70 -89.53
CA THR A 373 22.86 34.14 -90.45
C THR A 373 22.33 33.90 -91.86
N LYS A 374 21.01 33.88 -92.08
CA LYS A 374 20.40 33.73 -93.41
C LYS A 374 20.82 34.86 -94.37
N PRO A 375 20.82 36.16 -94.00
CA PRO A 375 21.33 37.23 -94.86
C PRO A 375 22.85 37.13 -95.09
N LEU A 376 23.64 36.71 -94.08
CA LEU A 376 25.11 36.65 -94.17
C LEU A 376 25.61 35.47 -95.03
N ARG A 377 24.91 34.33 -95.05
CA ARG A 377 25.26 33.20 -95.94
C ARG A 377 24.95 33.47 -97.42
N VAL A 378 24.02 34.40 -97.72
CA VAL A 378 23.79 34.85 -99.10
C VAL A 378 24.97 35.68 -99.61
N PHE A 379 25.66 36.43 -98.74
CA PHE A 379 26.86 37.19 -99.11
C PHE A 379 28.10 36.31 -99.34
N ASN A 380 28.37 35.30 -98.51
CA ASN A 380 29.56 34.45 -98.70
C ASN A 380 29.47 33.52 -99.93
N LYS A 381 28.28 33.16 -100.42
CA LYS A 381 28.14 32.41 -101.68
C LYS A 381 28.31 33.26 -102.95
N ALA A 382 28.33 34.59 -102.83
CA ALA A 382 28.61 35.49 -103.94
C ALA A 382 30.11 35.76 -104.11
N ALA A 383 30.92 35.65 -103.04
CA ALA A 383 32.36 35.91 -103.10
C ALA A 383 33.17 34.75 -103.72
N ASP A 384 32.73 33.49 -103.58
CA ASP A 384 33.43 32.31 -104.12
C ASP A 384 33.14 32.00 -105.60
N ARG A 385 32.31 32.82 -106.28
CA ARG A 385 31.92 32.60 -107.69
C ARG A 385 32.45 33.64 -108.68
N SER A 386 33.25 34.61 -108.24
CA SER A 386 33.81 35.63 -109.15
C SER A 386 35.26 35.39 -109.59
N ASP A 387 35.93 34.32 -109.13
CA ASP A 387 37.33 34.02 -109.51
C ASP A 387 37.47 33.09 -110.74
N ASN A 388 36.44 33.00 -111.57
CA ASN A 388 36.48 32.28 -112.85
C ASN A 388 35.73 33.03 -113.96
N ASN A 389 36.23 34.22 -114.32
CA ASN A 389 36.36 34.63 -115.73
C ASN A 389 37.17 35.93 -115.85
N LYS A 390 38.29 35.82 -116.57
CA LYS A 390 39.38 36.78 -116.81
C LYS A 390 38.94 38.09 -117.48
N GLU A 391 39.55 39.21 -117.07
CA GLU A 391 40.30 40.20 -117.87
C GLU A 391 40.59 41.47 -117.07
#